data_AF-A0A925DBB1-F1
#
_entry.id   AF-A0A925DBB1-F1
#
_cell.length_a   1.000
_cell.length_b   1.000
_cell.length_c   1.000
_cell.angle_alpha   90.00
_cell.angle_beta   90.00
_cell.angle_gamma   90.00
#
_symmetry.space_group_name_H-M   'P 1'
#
loop_
_entity.id
_entity.type
_entity.pdbx_description
1 polymer ?
#
loop_
_entity_poly.entity_id
_entity_poly.type
_entity_poly.pdbx_seq_one_letter_code
_entity_poly.pdbx_strand_id
1 'polypeptide(L)'
;GYGAAAYSQATQDSSYGSGDSFSAGEAVEWALKPGITCSILGVGGFLLPLLGVQFKILALLGAAAPIVAGLLVLAGAVFLFLGLKDNLFKAIPAAGGVLVLALGAFALSAIAENANNQQNNALKQPLPGGPRPSGPIPIRPNPNGPPAAPFPQPGNAIPQPGNNQPGNPLQPPRQNPPAGDNQRQFAEGELLNVIGELPPLDLQPPARSLPKLPPYEISQILIAGKLREEAGFRDMAPAGCWLVGLRVVQSTNWGGAVCGVQPIYQSEGQYVPGEYCGARGGVKQVLLLAKPGFAVSAVQVQSGLAMNALQLQYLQVKGEAMETEGAYLSEWVGCEGGNLQPLLDGQGQPIVGLDGTFHEDLTAMRLLLPTR
;
A
#
# COMPACT_ATOMS: atom_id res chain seq x y z
N GLY A 1 33.90 50.08 -42.25
CA GLY A 1 35.34 50.26 -42.53
C GLY A 1 36.11 49.31 -41.64
N TYR A 2 36.96 48.49 -42.28
CA TYR A 2 38.10 47.67 -41.77
C TYR A 2 37.78 46.63 -40.67
N GLY A 3 38.15 45.35 -40.73
CA GLY A 3 38.92 44.50 -41.66
C GLY A 3 39.09 43.13 -40.94
N ALA A 4 38.68 41.99 -41.49
CA ALA A 4 39.43 41.09 -42.36
C ALA A 4 40.86 40.72 -41.87
N ALA A 5 41.04 39.49 -41.40
CA ALA A 5 42.25 38.68 -41.61
C ALA A 5 41.94 37.19 -41.43
N ALA A 6 42.03 36.46 -42.54
CA ALA A 6 42.02 35.01 -42.60
C ALA A 6 43.39 34.45 -42.21
N TYR A 7 43.44 33.23 -41.66
CA TYR A 7 44.56 32.33 -41.89
C TYR A 7 44.09 30.88 -42.01
N SER A 8 44.47 30.31 -43.15
CA SER A 8 44.47 28.91 -43.55
C SER A 8 45.53 28.15 -42.76
N GLN A 9 45.24 26.91 -42.36
CA GLN A 9 46.10 25.78 -42.69
C GLN A 9 45.37 24.45 -42.45
N ALA A 10 45.15 23.73 -43.55
CA ALA A 10 44.90 22.31 -43.56
C ALA A 10 46.24 21.58 -43.35
N THR A 11 46.28 20.66 -42.39
CA THR A 11 47.27 19.58 -42.35
C THR A 11 46.51 18.27 -42.22
N GLN A 12 46.68 17.46 -43.25
CA GLN A 12 46.44 16.02 -43.23
C GLN A 12 47.22 15.40 -42.07
N ASP A 13 46.57 14.57 -41.27
CA ASP A 13 47.24 13.45 -40.62
C ASP A 13 46.28 12.26 -40.60
N SER A 14 46.41 11.46 -41.65
CA SER A 14 45.94 10.09 -41.72
C SER A 14 46.94 9.20 -40.97
N SER A 15 46.78 9.06 -39.66
CA SER A 15 47.43 7.98 -38.90
C SER A 15 46.42 6.85 -38.68
N TYR A 16 46.56 5.80 -39.49
CA TYR A 16 46.03 4.47 -39.17
C TYR A 16 46.68 4.02 -37.86
N GLY A 17 45.96 4.17 -36.75
CA GLY A 17 46.36 3.70 -35.44
C GLY A 17 46.40 2.18 -35.42
N SER A 18 47.62 1.65 -35.53
CA SER A 18 48.17 0.57 -34.70
C SER A 18 47.14 -0.15 -33.83
N GLY A 19 46.86 -1.42 -34.13
CA GLY A 19 45.99 -2.26 -33.33
C GLY A 19 46.44 -2.31 -31.88
N ASP A 20 45.62 -1.74 -31.01
CA ASP A 20 45.78 -1.81 -29.56
C ASP A 20 45.74 -3.27 -29.14
N SER A 21 46.92 -3.81 -28.82
CA SER A 21 47.04 -5.08 -28.12
C SER A 21 46.38 -4.91 -26.76
N PHE A 22 45.16 -5.45 -26.64
CA PHE A 22 44.41 -5.53 -25.39
C PHE A 22 45.34 -6.05 -24.29
N SER A 23 45.71 -5.15 -23.37
CA SER A 23 46.53 -5.50 -22.22
C SER A 23 45.79 -6.54 -21.41
N ALA A 24 46.42 -7.68 -21.14
CA ALA A 24 45.84 -8.76 -20.34
C ALA A 24 45.33 -8.30 -18.96
N GLY A 25 45.79 -7.14 -18.47
CA GLY A 25 45.30 -6.51 -17.24
C GLY A 25 43.88 -5.96 -17.34
N GLU A 26 43.48 -5.40 -18.49
CA GLU A 26 42.13 -4.82 -18.64
C GLU A 26 41.06 -5.92 -18.72
N ALA A 27 41.33 -7.01 -19.42
CA ALA A 27 40.39 -8.13 -19.56
C ALA A 27 39.99 -8.76 -18.20
N VAL A 28 40.89 -8.76 -17.22
CA VAL A 28 40.63 -9.29 -15.87
C VAL A 28 39.67 -8.37 -15.09
N GLU A 29 39.79 -7.05 -15.25
CA GLU A 29 38.95 -6.09 -14.52
C GLU A 29 37.48 -6.14 -14.97
N TRP A 30 37.25 -6.34 -16.27
CA TRP A 30 35.90 -6.47 -16.84
C TRP A 30 35.17 -7.75 -16.41
N ALA A 31 35.90 -8.83 -16.11
CA ALA A 31 35.30 -10.09 -15.65
C ALA A 31 35.08 -10.13 -14.12
N LEU A 32 35.97 -9.51 -13.35
CA LEU A 32 35.95 -9.61 -11.88
C LEU A 32 34.82 -8.79 -11.25
N LYS A 33 34.59 -7.56 -11.74
CA LYS A 33 33.56 -6.66 -11.22
C LYS A 33 32.13 -7.24 -11.29
N PRO A 34 31.63 -7.72 -12.45
CA PRO A 34 30.29 -8.29 -12.53
C PRO A 34 30.16 -9.59 -11.73
N GLY A 35 31.21 -10.42 -11.68
CA GLY A 35 31.22 -11.65 -10.87
C GLY A 35 31.03 -11.38 -9.38
N ILE A 36 31.79 -10.42 -8.83
CA ILE A 36 31.66 -10.00 -7.42
C ILE A 36 30.28 -9.44 -7.14
N THR A 37 29.74 -8.58 -8.03
CA THR A 37 28.39 -8.01 -7.87
C THR A 37 27.32 -9.10 -7.87
N CYS A 38 27.37 -10.08 -8.78
CA CYS A 38 26.43 -11.20 -8.80
C CYS A 38 26.52 -12.06 -7.53
N SER A 39 27.73 -12.31 -7.00
CA SER A 39 27.90 -13.06 -5.75
C SER A 39 27.35 -12.31 -4.54
N ILE A 40 27.59 -11.00 -4.43
CA ILE A 40 27.03 -10.18 -3.34
C ILE A 40 25.51 -10.15 -3.41
N LEU A 41 24.93 -9.99 -4.62
CA LEU A 41 23.48 -10.01 -4.81
C LEU A 41 22.87 -11.39 -4.51
N GLY A 42 23.53 -12.47 -4.91
CA GLY A 42 23.08 -13.83 -4.63
C GLY A 42 23.12 -14.18 -3.13
N VAL A 43 24.23 -13.87 -2.45
CA VAL A 43 24.39 -14.10 -1.00
C VAL A 43 23.46 -13.18 -0.21
N GLY A 44 23.36 -11.92 -0.59
CA GLY A 44 22.42 -10.97 0.01
C GLY A 44 20.97 -11.42 -0.15
N GLY A 45 20.58 -11.85 -1.36
CA GLY A 45 19.23 -12.37 -1.64
C GLY A 45 18.86 -13.60 -0.82
N PHE A 46 19.85 -14.39 -0.37
CA PHE A 46 19.65 -15.57 0.46
C PHE A 46 19.67 -15.26 1.97
N LEU A 47 20.61 -14.43 2.45
CA LEU A 47 20.77 -14.12 3.88
C LEU A 47 19.76 -13.09 4.39
N LEU A 48 19.38 -12.11 3.57
CA LEU A 48 18.50 -11.01 4.01
C LEU A 48 17.09 -11.48 4.40
N PRO A 49 16.44 -12.44 3.69
CA PRO A 49 15.19 -13.04 4.15
C PRO A 49 15.32 -13.76 5.49
N LEU A 50 16.45 -14.44 5.73
CA LEU A 50 16.72 -15.12 7.01
C LEU A 50 16.89 -14.14 8.18
N LEU A 51 17.34 -12.92 7.91
CA LEU A 51 17.46 -11.84 8.89
C LEU A 51 16.17 -11.02 9.05
N GLY A 52 15.06 -11.43 8.41
CA GLY A 52 13.78 -10.71 8.45
C GLY A 52 13.79 -9.39 7.67
N VAL A 53 14.83 -9.13 6.87
CA VAL A 53 14.95 -7.93 6.04
C VAL A 53 14.37 -8.21 4.66
N GLN A 54 13.07 -7.94 4.50
CA GLN A 54 12.36 -8.18 3.24
C GLN A 54 12.64 -7.07 2.23
N PHE A 55 13.47 -7.34 1.22
CA PHE A 55 13.56 -6.50 0.03
C PHE A 55 12.33 -6.75 -0.86
N LYS A 56 11.58 -5.68 -1.15
CA LYS A 56 10.35 -5.74 -1.97
C LYS A 56 10.57 -6.27 -3.39
N ILE A 57 11.79 -6.17 -3.93
CA ILE A 57 12.18 -6.79 -5.21
C ILE A 57 12.11 -8.33 -5.13
N LEU A 58 12.43 -8.94 -3.99
CA LEU A 58 12.32 -10.40 -3.79
C LEU A 58 10.86 -10.85 -3.60
N ALA A 59 9.98 -9.98 -3.09
CA ALA A 59 8.55 -10.28 -2.99
C ALA A 59 7.89 -10.42 -4.38
N LEU A 60 8.38 -9.69 -5.37
CA LEU A 60 7.92 -9.79 -6.77
C LEU A 60 8.21 -11.18 -7.39
N LEU A 61 9.28 -11.83 -6.93
CA LEU A 61 9.70 -13.16 -7.37
C LEU A 61 8.95 -14.29 -6.68
N GLY A 62 8.21 -14.00 -5.59
CA GLY A 62 7.39 -14.97 -4.87
C GLY A 62 8.15 -16.25 -4.51
N ALA A 63 7.53 -17.41 -4.78
CA ALA A 63 8.12 -18.72 -4.51
C ALA A 63 9.37 -19.04 -5.36
N ALA A 64 9.65 -18.27 -6.42
CA ALA A 64 10.83 -18.47 -7.26
C ALA A 64 12.07 -17.74 -6.72
N ALA A 65 11.94 -16.86 -5.72
CA ALA A 65 13.04 -16.13 -5.11
C ALA A 65 14.27 -16.99 -4.73
N PRO A 66 14.14 -18.14 -4.03
CA PRO A 66 15.30 -18.97 -3.69
C PRO A 66 15.96 -19.61 -4.93
N ILE A 67 15.18 -19.92 -5.97
CA ILE A 67 15.71 -20.49 -7.22
C ILE A 67 16.54 -19.43 -7.96
N VAL A 68 16.02 -18.20 -8.07
CA VAL A 68 16.72 -17.10 -8.75
C VAL A 68 17.98 -16.69 -7.97
N ALA A 69 17.91 -16.66 -6.63
CA ALA A 69 19.09 -16.43 -5.80
C ALA A 69 20.16 -17.52 -6.01
N GLY A 70 19.75 -18.79 -6.04
CA GLY A 70 20.65 -19.91 -6.31
C GLY A 70 21.31 -19.84 -7.69
N LEU A 71 20.54 -19.46 -8.73
CA LEU A 71 21.07 -19.26 -10.08
C LEU A 71 22.06 -18.10 -10.16
N LEU A 72 21.81 -16.99 -9.45
CA LEU A 72 22.74 -15.86 -9.38
C LEU A 72 24.05 -16.22 -8.67
N VAL A 73 24.00 -17.01 -7.60
CA VAL A 73 25.20 -17.53 -6.93
C VAL A 73 25.99 -18.45 -7.86
N LEU A 74 25.33 -19.37 -8.57
CA LEU A 74 25.96 -20.24 -9.55
C LEU A 74 26.60 -19.44 -10.69
N ALA A 75 25.89 -18.47 -11.26
CA ALA A 75 26.41 -17.59 -12.30
C ALA A 75 27.63 -16.80 -11.80
N GLY A 76 27.56 -16.20 -10.61
CA GLY A 76 28.70 -15.51 -9.99
C GLY A 76 29.91 -16.42 -9.78
N ALA A 77 29.69 -17.66 -9.33
CA ALA A 77 30.75 -18.66 -9.18
C ALA A 77 31.39 -19.06 -10.52
N VAL A 78 30.59 -19.21 -11.58
CA VAL A 78 31.09 -19.48 -12.94
C VAL A 78 31.90 -18.29 -13.47
N PHE A 79 31.43 -17.05 -13.31
CA PHE A 79 32.17 -15.86 -13.72
C PHE A 79 33.50 -15.71 -12.97
N LEU A 80 33.50 -15.95 -11.65
CA LEU A 80 34.74 -15.98 -10.86
C LEU A 80 35.69 -17.08 -11.33
N PHE A 81 35.18 -18.28 -11.61
CA PHE A 81 35.99 -19.40 -12.09
C PHE A 81 36.59 -19.13 -13.48
N LEU A 82 35.81 -18.53 -14.40
CA LEU A 82 36.27 -18.14 -15.73
C LEU A 82 37.31 -17.02 -15.65
N GLY A 83 37.12 -16.02 -14.78
CA GLY A 83 38.10 -14.95 -14.56
C GLY A 83 39.38 -15.40 -13.86
N LEU A 84 39.31 -16.50 -13.09
CA LEU A 84 40.46 -17.09 -12.42
C LEU A 84 41.18 -18.17 -13.24
N LYS A 85 40.62 -18.63 -14.36
CA LYS A 85 41.13 -19.77 -15.15
C LYS A 85 42.62 -19.63 -15.51
N ASP A 86 43.11 -18.43 -15.75
CA ASP A 86 44.51 -18.18 -16.12
C ASP A 86 45.48 -18.18 -14.91
N ASN A 87 44.96 -18.07 -13.69
CA ASN A 87 45.72 -18.12 -12.43
C ASN A 87 45.36 -19.34 -11.53
N LEU A 88 44.41 -20.16 -11.98
CA LEU A 88 43.74 -21.19 -11.18
C LEU A 88 44.71 -22.26 -10.66
N PHE A 89 45.73 -22.64 -11.44
CA PHE A 89 46.68 -23.68 -11.05
C PHE A 89 47.57 -23.33 -9.85
N LYS A 90 47.63 -22.05 -9.43
CA LYS A 90 48.45 -21.62 -8.27
C LYS A 90 47.66 -21.45 -6.97
N ALA A 91 46.32 -21.40 -7.02
CA ALA A 91 45.47 -21.05 -5.86
C ALA A 91 44.66 -22.22 -5.26
N ILE A 92 44.80 -23.43 -5.81
CA ILE A 92 43.95 -24.60 -5.48
C ILE A 92 43.93 -25.02 -3.99
N PRO A 93 45.00 -24.95 -3.17
CA PRO A 93 44.91 -25.46 -1.81
C PRO A 93 44.10 -24.58 -0.84
N ALA A 94 43.80 -23.32 -1.17
CA ALA A 94 43.04 -22.43 -0.27
C ALA A 94 41.55 -22.30 -0.64
N ALA A 95 41.20 -22.35 -1.92
CA ALA A 95 39.82 -22.13 -2.38
C ALA A 95 38.92 -23.38 -2.28
N GLY A 96 39.51 -24.59 -2.35
CA GLY A 96 38.75 -25.84 -2.28
C GLY A 96 37.98 -26.04 -0.97
N GLY A 97 38.51 -25.54 0.15
CA GLY A 97 37.86 -25.65 1.46
C GLY A 97 36.57 -24.84 1.58
N VAL A 98 36.52 -23.65 0.97
CA VAL A 98 35.36 -22.74 1.08
C VAL A 98 34.17 -23.27 0.28
N LEU A 99 34.41 -23.84 -0.90
CA LEU A 99 33.33 -24.40 -1.72
C LEU A 99 32.73 -25.67 -1.10
N VAL A 100 33.55 -26.52 -0.50
CA VAL A 100 33.08 -27.74 0.20
C VAL A 100 32.28 -27.38 1.46
N LEU A 101 32.70 -26.36 2.21
CA LEU A 101 31.94 -25.86 3.36
C LEU A 101 30.60 -25.22 2.95
N ALA A 102 30.56 -24.48 1.85
CA ALA A 102 29.32 -23.87 1.34
C ALA A 102 28.31 -24.93 0.87
N LEU A 103 28.77 -25.94 0.12
CA LEU A 103 27.92 -27.06 -0.32
C LEU A 103 27.46 -27.94 0.85
N GLY A 104 28.34 -28.15 1.84
CA GLY A 104 28.00 -28.86 3.08
C GLY A 104 26.91 -28.14 3.88
N ALA A 105 27.01 -26.82 4.03
CA ALA A 105 26.00 -26.00 4.71
C ALA A 105 24.64 -26.02 3.97
N PHE A 106 24.67 -25.98 2.63
CA PHE A 106 23.46 -26.07 1.81
C PHE A 106 22.75 -27.42 1.96
N ALA A 107 23.50 -28.53 1.93
CA ALA A 107 22.95 -29.87 2.14
C ALA A 107 22.36 -30.03 3.55
N LEU A 108 23.04 -29.50 4.58
CA LEU A 108 22.55 -29.53 5.96
C LEU A 108 21.24 -28.73 6.14
N SER A 109 21.15 -27.56 5.50
CA SER A 109 19.95 -26.72 5.53
C SER A 109 18.75 -27.40 4.86
N ALA A 110 18.95 -28.03 3.70
CA ALA A 110 17.89 -28.75 3.00
C ALA A 110 17.35 -29.96 3.79
N ILE A 111 18.24 -30.65 4.52
CA ILE A 111 17.84 -31.77 5.41
C ILE A 111 17.05 -31.25 6.61
N ALA A 112 17.47 -30.13 7.21
CA ALA A 112 16.78 -29.54 8.35
C ALA A 112 15.36 -29.04 8.00
N GLU A 113 15.18 -28.45 6.81
CA GLU A 113 13.88 -27.97 6.34
C GLU A 113 12.90 -29.13 6.05
N ASN A 114 13.40 -30.23 5.50
CA ASN A 114 12.58 -31.43 5.28
C ASN A 114 12.13 -32.07 6.61
N ALA A 115 13.00 -32.08 7.63
CA ALA A 115 12.66 -32.60 8.96
C ALA A 115 11.56 -31.76 9.65
N ASN A 116 11.63 -30.43 9.54
CA ASN A 116 10.64 -29.53 10.15
C ASN A 116 9.26 -29.65 9.47
N ASN A 117 9.24 -29.83 8.15
CA ASN A 117 8.00 -30.04 7.39
C ASN A 117 7.32 -31.37 7.72
N GLN A 118 8.08 -32.44 8.01
CA GLN A 118 7.49 -33.70 8.49
C GLN A 118 6.87 -33.56 9.88
N GLN A 119 7.51 -32.81 10.79
CA GLN A 119 6.99 -32.59 12.14
C GLN A 119 5.71 -31.76 12.16
N ASN A 120 5.62 -30.72 11.31
CA ASN A 120 4.42 -29.89 11.18
C ASN A 120 3.24 -30.61 10.50
N ASN A 121 3.52 -31.59 9.63
CA ASN A 121 2.46 -32.42 9.03
C ASN A 121 1.95 -33.50 10.00
N ALA A 122 2.78 -33.99 10.93
CA ALA A 122 2.34 -34.90 11.98
C ALA A 122 1.39 -34.22 13.00
N LEU A 123 1.57 -32.93 13.27
CA LEU A 123 0.71 -32.14 14.17
C LEU A 123 -0.65 -31.74 13.58
N LYS A 124 -0.85 -31.88 12.26
CA LYS A 124 -2.11 -31.54 11.57
C LYS A 124 -3.08 -32.70 11.42
N GLN A 125 -2.73 -33.91 11.88
CA GLN A 125 -3.70 -34.99 11.90
C GLN A 125 -4.74 -34.77 13.01
N PRO A 126 -6.04 -34.74 12.69
CA PRO A 126 -7.09 -34.55 13.69
C PRO A 126 -7.09 -35.74 14.66
N LEU A 127 -6.98 -35.44 15.96
CA LEU A 127 -7.12 -36.43 17.03
C LEU A 127 -8.47 -37.17 16.89
N PRO A 128 -8.48 -38.51 16.91
CA PRO A 128 -9.72 -39.26 16.83
C PRO A 128 -10.52 -39.12 18.13
N GLY A 129 -11.69 -38.49 18.04
CA GLY A 129 -12.86 -38.73 18.90
C GLY A 129 -12.73 -38.34 20.38
N GLY A 130 -12.72 -37.04 20.68
CA GLY A 130 -13.07 -36.54 22.02
C GLY A 130 -14.59 -36.33 22.17
N PRO A 131 -15.21 -36.66 23.33
CA PRO A 131 -16.66 -36.47 23.54
C PRO A 131 -17.05 -35.00 23.47
N ARG A 132 -18.13 -34.71 22.72
CA ARG A 132 -18.68 -33.36 22.54
C ARG A 132 -19.20 -32.79 23.88
N PRO A 133 -18.88 -31.55 24.25
CA PRO A 133 -19.48 -30.90 25.41
C PRO A 133 -20.97 -30.62 25.17
N SER A 134 -21.77 -31.10 26.12
CA SER A 134 -23.21 -30.90 26.24
C SER A 134 -23.55 -29.44 26.53
N GLY A 135 -24.41 -28.86 25.67
CA GLY A 135 -25.46 -27.85 25.89
C GLY A 135 -25.23 -26.61 26.79
N PRO A 136 -25.85 -25.46 26.47
CA PRO A 136 -25.80 -24.26 27.30
C PRO A 136 -26.43 -24.50 28.68
N ILE A 137 -25.69 -24.12 29.72
CA ILE A 137 -26.10 -24.19 31.12
C ILE A 137 -27.27 -23.21 31.35
N PRO A 138 -28.40 -23.64 31.94
CA PRO A 138 -29.49 -22.73 32.28
C PRO A 138 -29.07 -21.75 33.37
N ILE A 139 -29.22 -20.46 33.10
CA ILE A 139 -28.99 -19.36 34.04
C ILE A 139 -30.04 -19.45 35.16
N ARG A 140 -29.60 -19.67 36.41
CA ARG A 140 -30.49 -19.59 37.58
C ARG A 140 -30.82 -18.12 37.89
N PRO A 141 -32.09 -17.76 38.18
CA PRO A 141 -32.46 -16.42 38.61
C PRO A 141 -31.84 -16.07 39.96
N ASN A 142 -31.39 -14.82 40.10
CA ASN A 142 -30.88 -14.24 41.33
C ASN A 142 -32.04 -14.03 42.34
N PRO A 143 -32.03 -14.68 43.52
CA PRO A 143 -33.14 -14.62 44.48
C PRO A 143 -33.31 -13.27 45.20
N ASN A 144 -32.40 -12.30 45.01
CA ASN A 144 -32.44 -11.01 45.71
C ASN A 144 -32.73 -9.79 44.80
N GLY A 145 -33.26 -10.02 43.59
CA GLY A 145 -33.66 -8.93 42.69
C GLY A 145 -35.04 -8.35 43.05
N PRO A 146 -35.25 -7.02 42.89
CA PRO A 146 -36.58 -6.43 43.04
C PRO A 146 -37.56 -7.02 42.01
N PRO A 147 -38.86 -7.14 42.34
CA PRO A 147 -39.85 -7.75 41.46
C PRO A 147 -39.93 -6.99 40.13
N ALA A 148 -39.72 -7.71 39.03
CA ALA A 148 -39.83 -7.17 37.69
C ALA A 148 -41.27 -6.67 37.44
N ALA A 149 -41.38 -5.45 36.89
CA ALA A 149 -42.65 -4.86 36.50
C ALA A 149 -43.35 -5.71 35.42
N PRO A 150 -44.69 -5.79 35.43
CA PRO A 150 -45.44 -6.56 34.44
C PRO A 150 -45.32 -5.90 33.05
N PHE A 151 -44.77 -6.66 32.10
CA PHE A 151 -44.78 -6.27 30.69
C PHE A 151 -46.19 -6.40 30.10
N PRO A 152 -46.66 -5.44 29.28
CA PRO A 152 -47.92 -5.56 28.55
C PRO A 152 -47.78 -6.59 27.43
N GLN A 153 -48.75 -7.51 27.34
CA GLN A 153 -48.85 -8.50 26.28
C GLN A 153 -49.22 -7.83 24.94
N PRO A 154 -48.48 -8.08 23.84
CA PRO A 154 -48.93 -7.72 22.50
C PRO A 154 -49.96 -8.75 22.00
N GLY A 155 -51.11 -8.23 21.55
CA GLY A 155 -52.18 -9.02 20.96
C GLY A 155 -51.81 -9.70 19.64
N ASN A 156 -52.47 -10.83 19.43
CA ASN A 156 -52.38 -11.69 18.26
C ASN A 156 -52.77 -11.02 16.93
N ALA A 157 -52.11 -11.48 15.87
CA ALA A 157 -52.63 -11.86 14.54
C ALA A 157 -51.88 -11.21 13.35
N ILE A 158 -50.93 -11.96 12.77
CA ILE A 158 -50.49 -11.78 11.39
C ILE A 158 -50.61 -13.15 10.70
N PRO A 159 -51.30 -13.27 9.55
CA PRO A 159 -51.38 -14.54 8.81
C PRO A 159 -50.06 -14.86 8.11
N GLN A 160 -49.64 -16.12 8.19
CA GLN A 160 -48.50 -16.65 7.44
C GLN A 160 -48.85 -16.78 5.94
N PRO A 161 -48.00 -16.29 5.00
CA PRO A 161 -48.12 -16.62 3.59
C PRO A 161 -47.55 -18.01 3.32
N GLY A 162 -48.26 -18.79 2.51
CA GLY A 162 -47.94 -20.17 2.15
C GLY A 162 -46.60 -20.34 1.43
N ASN A 163 -45.89 -21.39 1.84
CA ASN A 163 -44.64 -21.85 1.26
C ASN A 163 -44.94 -22.78 0.07
N ASN A 164 -44.94 -22.25 -1.14
CA ASN A 164 -44.91 -23.03 -2.38
C ASN A 164 -43.63 -22.65 -3.15
N GLN A 165 -42.56 -23.42 -2.96
CA GLN A 165 -41.34 -23.35 -3.75
C GLN A 165 -41.38 -24.47 -4.81
N PRO A 166 -41.51 -24.16 -6.12
CA PRO A 166 -41.32 -25.15 -7.17
C PRO A 166 -39.83 -25.49 -7.34
N GLY A 167 -39.57 -26.77 -7.61
CA GLY A 167 -38.26 -27.40 -7.65
C GLY A 167 -37.23 -26.71 -8.56
N ASN A 168 -36.00 -26.69 -8.06
CA ASN A 168 -34.82 -26.19 -8.74
C ASN A 168 -34.36 -27.20 -9.81
N PRO A 169 -34.34 -26.88 -11.11
CA PRO A 169 -33.80 -27.79 -12.11
C PRO A 169 -32.28 -27.88 -11.99
N LEU A 170 -31.76 -29.10 -12.09
CA LEU A 170 -30.35 -29.46 -12.06
C LEU A 170 -29.54 -28.60 -13.04
N GLN A 171 -28.58 -27.83 -12.52
CA GLN A 171 -27.59 -27.15 -13.35
C GLN A 171 -26.65 -28.18 -13.99
N PRO A 172 -26.41 -28.13 -15.31
CA PRO A 172 -25.41 -28.97 -15.95
C PRO A 172 -23.99 -28.56 -15.49
N PRO A 173 -23.03 -29.51 -15.50
CA PRO A 173 -21.68 -29.29 -15.01
C PRO A 173 -20.98 -28.14 -15.76
N ARG A 174 -20.36 -27.23 -14.98
CA ARG A 174 -19.52 -26.15 -15.49
C ARG A 174 -18.37 -26.72 -16.33
N GLN A 175 -18.33 -26.37 -17.60
CA GLN A 175 -17.15 -26.56 -18.43
C GLN A 175 -16.09 -25.53 -18.00
N ASN A 176 -14.90 -26.01 -17.66
CA ASN A 176 -13.75 -25.15 -17.43
C ASN A 176 -13.40 -24.45 -18.77
N PRO A 177 -13.20 -23.13 -18.79
CA PRO A 177 -12.74 -22.46 -20.00
C PRO A 177 -11.34 -22.96 -20.38
N PRO A 178 -11.03 -23.08 -21.68
CA PRO A 178 -9.72 -23.48 -22.14
C PRO A 178 -8.65 -22.47 -21.70
N ALA A 179 -7.51 -22.99 -21.26
CA ALA A 179 -6.30 -22.22 -20.99
C ALA A 179 -5.84 -21.57 -22.30
N GLY A 180 -6.22 -20.31 -22.50
CA GLY A 180 -5.80 -19.48 -23.62
C GLY A 180 -4.82 -18.43 -23.17
N ASP A 181 -3.69 -18.38 -23.86
CA ASP A 181 -2.58 -17.43 -23.71
C ASP A 181 -3.06 -15.98 -23.56
N ASN A 182 -2.85 -15.41 -22.37
CA ASN A 182 -3.00 -13.97 -22.12
C ASN A 182 -1.70 -13.41 -21.56
N GLN A 183 -0.67 -13.36 -22.39
CA GLN A 183 0.34 -12.30 -22.31
C GLN A 183 -0.08 -11.17 -23.24
N ARG A 184 -1.11 -10.41 -22.86
CA ARG A 184 -1.29 -9.06 -23.38
C ARG A 184 -0.42 -8.15 -22.52
N GLN A 185 0.70 -7.71 -23.08
CA GLN A 185 1.35 -6.47 -22.66
C GLN A 185 0.31 -5.37 -22.80
N PHE A 186 -0.31 -5.00 -21.68
CA PHE A 186 -1.11 -3.78 -21.63
C PHE A 186 -0.14 -2.63 -21.78
N ALA A 187 -0.29 -1.84 -22.84
CA ALA A 187 0.44 -0.60 -22.99
C ALA A 187 0.06 0.31 -21.81
N GLU A 188 0.99 0.48 -20.87
CA GLU A 188 0.81 1.23 -19.61
C GLU A 188 0.39 2.70 -19.82
N GLY A 189 0.50 3.22 -21.05
CA GLY A 189 0.15 4.61 -21.39
C GLY A 189 -1.33 4.87 -21.75
N GLU A 190 -2.13 3.85 -22.12
CA GLU A 190 -3.48 4.09 -22.67
C GLU A 190 -4.63 3.82 -21.69
N LEU A 191 -4.42 3.02 -20.64
CA LEU A 191 -5.47 2.71 -19.65
C LEU A 191 -5.67 3.82 -18.60
N LEU A 192 -4.71 4.73 -18.41
CA LEU A 192 -4.83 5.84 -17.47
C LEU A 192 -5.83 6.92 -17.94
N ASN A 193 -6.17 6.98 -19.23
CA ASN A 193 -7.07 7.99 -19.80
C ASN A 193 -8.52 7.51 -20.02
N VAL A 194 -8.83 6.24 -19.79
CA VAL A 194 -10.19 5.69 -20.03
C VAL A 194 -11.08 5.74 -18.78
N ILE A 195 -10.55 6.25 -17.66
CA ILE A 195 -11.31 6.29 -16.41
C ILE A 195 -12.08 7.61 -16.38
N GLY A 196 -13.38 7.50 -16.65
CA GLY A 196 -14.29 8.61 -16.87
C GLY A 196 -14.28 9.62 -15.73
N GLU A 197 -14.68 10.86 -16.06
CA GLU A 197 -14.87 11.92 -15.08
C GLU A 197 -15.67 11.41 -13.89
N LEU A 198 -15.21 11.76 -12.67
CA LEU A 198 -15.92 11.41 -11.46
C LEU A 198 -17.34 11.95 -11.57
N PRO A 199 -18.38 11.14 -11.26
CA PRO A 199 -19.74 11.62 -11.36
C PRO A 199 -19.91 12.85 -10.48
N PRO A 200 -20.77 13.80 -10.88
CA PRO A 200 -21.00 15.01 -10.10
C PRO A 200 -21.45 14.62 -8.70
N LEU A 201 -20.94 15.34 -7.70
CA LEU A 201 -21.27 15.11 -6.30
C LEU A 201 -22.63 15.76 -6.02
N ASP A 202 -23.67 14.95 -5.84
CA ASP A 202 -24.99 15.45 -5.45
C ASP A 202 -25.03 15.68 -3.94
N LEU A 203 -24.64 16.89 -3.52
CA LEU A 203 -24.65 17.29 -2.12
C LEU A 203 -25.91 18.11 -1.80
N GLN A 204 -26.80 17.51 -1.01
CA GLN A 204 -27.93 18.24 -0.44
C GLN A 204 -27.43 19.28 0.56
N PRO A 205 -28.07 20.46 0.68
CA PRO A 205 -27.70 21.45 1.68
C PRO A 205 -27.70 20.87 3.12
N PRO A 206 -26.71 21.22 3.96
CA PRO A 206 -26.65 20.78 5.35
C PRO A 206 -27.88 21.24 6.15
N ALA A 207 -28.43 20.35 6.98
CA ALA A 207 -29.55 20.67 7.86
C ALA A 207 -29.22 21.74 8.93
N ARG A 208 -27.93 21.99 9.19
CA ARG A 208 -27.46 23.01 10.14
C ARG A 208 -26.25 23.73 9.55
N SER A 209 -26.32 25.06 9.47
CA SER A 209 -25.16 25.88 9.13
C SER A 209 -24.15 25.89 10.27
N LEU A 210 -22.87 25.82 9.92
CA LEU A 210 -21.77 26.09 10.83
C LEU A 210 -21.49 27.61 10.90
N PRO A 211 -20.94 28.11 12.03
CA PRO A 211 -20.45 29.48 12.12
C PRO A 211 -19.27 29.69 11.14
N LYS A 212 -19.00 30.92 10.70
CA LYS A 212 -17.81 31.19 9.90
C LYS A 212 -16.56 31.11 10.78
N LEU A 213 -15.51 30.48 10.27
CA LEU A 213 -14.19 30.63 10.88
C LEU A 213 -13.72 32.09 10.74
N PRO A 214 -13.02 32.64 11.74
CA PRO A 214 -12.33 33.91 11.58
C PRO A 214 -11.24 33.78 10.50
N PRO A 215 -10.74 34.89 9.94
CA PRO A 215 -9.54 34.88 9.11
C PRO A 215 -8.38 34.18 9.84
N TYR A 216 -7.61 33.37 9.11
CA TYR A 216 -6.50 32.60 9.66
C TYR A 216 -5.31 32.55 8.70
N GLU A 217 -4.13 32.31 9.26
CA GLU A 217 -2.95 31.89 8.51
C GLU A 217 -2.78 30.37 8.62
N ILE A 218 -1.81 29.78 7.91
CA ILE A 218 -1.51 28.34 8.04
C ILE A 218 -0.24 28.19 8.84
N SER A 219 -0.29 27.41 9.91
CA SER A 219 0.87 27.26 10.82
C SER A 219 1.42 25.86 10.93
N GLN A 220 0.56 24.85 10.85
CA GLN A 220 0.94 23.49 11.18
C GLN A 220 0.55 22.53 10.08
N ILE A 221 1.45 21.57 9.89
CA ILE A 221 1.37 20.53 8.89
C ILE A 221 1.65 19.21 9.62
N LEU A 222 0.59 18.44 9.86
CA LEU A 222 0.71 17.07 10.38
C LEU A 222 0.84 16.12 9.21
N ILE A 223 1.74 15.14 9.24
CA ILE A 223 2.09 14.33 8.06
C ILE A 223 1.93 12.83 8.37
N ALA A 224 1.26 12.11 7.48
CA ALA A 224 1.37 10.66 7.35
C ALA A 224 2.06 10.31 6.02
N GLY A 225 3.01 9.38 6.05
CA GLY A 225 3.78 8.95 4.87
C GLY A 225 5.03 9.78 4.59
N LYS A 226 5.69 9.50 3.46
CA LYS A 226 6.91 10.20 3.01
C LYS A 226 6.58 11.13 1.84
N LEU A 227 6.79 12.42 2.02
CA LEU A 227 6.60 13.40 0.96
C LEU A 227 7.66 13.25 -0.15
N ARG A 228 7.22 13.52 -1.37
CA ARG A 228 8.02 13.73 -2.57
C ARG A 228 7.61 15.09 -3.15
N GLU A 229 8.58 15.94 -3.46
CA GLU A 229 8.30 17.31 -3.92
C GLU A 229 7.66 17.36 -5.31
N GLU A 230 7.87 16.34 -6.13
CA GLU A 230 7.56 16.36 -7.56
C GLU A 230 6.10 16.03 -7.91
N ALA A 231 5.31 15.49 -6.97
CA ALA A 231 3.93 15.07 -7.21
C ALA A 231 3.02 15.36 -5.99
N GLY A 232 3.08 16.61 -5.54
CA GLY A 232 2.27 17.11 -4.45
C GLY A 232 0.90 17.63 -4.87
N PHE A 233 -0.05 17.65 -3.95
CA PHE A 233 -1.27 18.43 -4.06
C PHE A 233 -1.46 19.29 -2.83
N ARG A 234 -2.24 20.36 -2.98
CA ARG A 234 -2.65 21.19 -1.86
C ARG A 234 -4.01 21.79 -2.17
N ASP A 235 -4.97 21.54 -1.30
CA ASP A 235 -6.30 22.12 -1.37
C ASP A 235 -6.66 22.78 -0.04
N MET A 236 -7.16 24.00 -0.14
CA MET A 236 -7.49 24.83 1.00
C MET A 236 -8.96 25.19 0.99
N ALA A 237 -9.56 25.17 2.18
CA ALA A 237 -10.90 25.66 2.38
C ALA A 237 -10.99 27.14 1.94
N PRO A 238 -12.07 27.55 1.27
CA PRO A 238 -12.34 28.97 1.10
C PRO A 238 -12.42 29.66 2.47
N ALA A 239 -12.16 30.97 2.51
CA ALA A 239 -12.13 31.72 3.77
C ALA A 239 -13.43 31.53 4.58
N GLY A 240 -13.28 31.20 5.86
CA GLY A 240 -14.40 30.99 6.78
C GLY A 240 -15.07 29.61 6.74
N CYS A 241 -14.59 28.67 5.92
CA CYS A 241 -15.21 27.35 5.76
C CYS A 241 -14.60 26.28 6.68
N TRP A 242 -15.40 25.29 7.06
CA TRP A 242 -14.97 24.12 7.83
C TRP A 242 -14.78 22.90 6.94
N LEU A 243 -13.75 22.09 7.17
CA LEU A 243 -13.70 20.74 6.60
C LEU A 243 -14.72 19.84 7.29
N VAL A 244 -15.70 19.33 6.55
CA VAL A 244 -16.81 18.51 7.09
C VAL A 244 -16.84 17.10 6.54
N GLY A 245 -15.98 16.78 5.57
CA GLY A 245 -15.94 15.45 5.01
C GLY A 245 -14.91 15.27 3.91
N LEU A 246 -14.88 14.06 3.36
CA LEU A 246 -14.08 13.68 2.20
C LEU A 246 -14.90 12.82 1.25
N ARG A 247 -14.77 13.05 -0.05
CA ARG A 247 -14.98 12.01 -1.05
C ARG A 247 -13.66 11.26 -1.23
N VAL A 248 -13.63 9.97 -0.96
CA VAL A 248 -12.45 9.12 -1.04
C VAL A 248 -12.60 8.17 -2.23
N VAL A 249 -11.53 7.99 -3.00
CA VAL A 249 -11.49 7.14 -4.19
C VAL A 249 -10.49 6.02 -3.99
N GLN A 250 -10.94 4.78 -4.19
CA GLN A 250 -10.14 3.57 -4.08
C GLN A 250 -9.67 3.11 -5.46
N SER A 251 -8.39 2.75 -5.60
CA SER A 251 -7.83 2.24 -6.86
C SER A 251 -8.06 0.74 -7.06
N THR A 252 -7.67 0.23 -8.22
CA THR A 252 -7.46 -1.22 -8.44
C THR A 252 -6.21 -1.75 -7.76
N ASN A 253 -5.28 -0.86 -7.38
CA ASN A 253 -3.98 -1.23 -6.86
C ASN A 253 -4.05 -1.60 -5.38
N TRP A 254 -3.10 -2.43 -4.94
CA TRP A 254 -2.91 -2.79 -3.53
C TRP A 254 -4.19 -3.28 -2.82
N GLY A 255 -5.11 -3.90 -3.55
CA GLY A 255 -6.38 -4.41 -2.98
C GLY A 255 -7.42 -3.32 -2.67
N GLY A 256 -7.30 -2.12 -3.24
CA GLY A 256 -8.25 -1.02 -3.00
C GLY A 256 -7.68 0.12 -2.18
N ALA A 257 -6.38 0.40 -2.30
CA ALA A 257 -5.75 1.52 -1.63
C ALA A 257 -6.39 2.86 -2.04
N VAL A 258 -6.22 3.87 -1.19
CA VAL A 258 -6.71 5.22 -1.46
C VAL A 258 -5.83 5.84 -2.56
N CYS A 259 -6.44 6.25 -3.66
CA CYS A 259 -5.75 6.89 -4.78
C CYS A 259 -6.12 8.35 -4.99
N GLY A 260 -7.25 8.78 -4.44
CA GLY A 260 -7.60 10.19 -4.46
C GLY A 260 -8.60 10.56 -3.37
N VAL A 261 -8.61 11.85 -3.06
CA VAL A 261 -9.47 12.48 -2.07
C VAL A 261 -9.96 13.81 -2.59
N GLN A 262 -11.19 14.18 -2.26
CA GLN A 262 -11.72 15.52 -2.48
C GLN A 262 -12.32 16.00 -1.16
N PRO A 263 -11.76 17.05 -0.53
CA PRO A 263 -12.32 17.59 0.68
C PRO A 263 -13.67 18.23 0.41
N ILE A 264 -14.57 18.08 1.37
CA ILE A 264 -15.88 18.72 1.36
C ILE A 264 -15.89 19.76 2.47
N TYR A 265 -16.03 21.01 2.07
CA TYR A 265 -16.11 22.14 2.99
C TYR A 265 -17.56 22.52 3.24
N GLN A 266 -17.81 23.22 4.35
CA GLN A 266 -19.11 23.84 4.61
C GLN A 266 -18.93 25.33 4.89
N SER A 267 -19.76 26.14 4.23
CA SER A 267 -19.87 27.59 4.44
C SER A 267 -21.32 28.01 4.34
N GLU A 268 -21.80 28.85 5.27
CA GLU A 268 -23.12 29.51 5.16
C GLU A 268 -24.29 28.58 4.80
N GLY A 269 -24.29 27.34 5.30
CA GLY A 269 -25.36 26.38 5.02
C GLY A 269 -25.30 25.74 3.63
N GLN A 270 -24.15 25.78 2.96
CA GLN A 270 -23.86 25.06 1.72
C GLN A 270 -22.62 24.20 1.87
N TYR A 271 -22.62 23.05 1.19
CA TYR A 271 -21.39 22.30 1.00
C TYR A 271 -20.65 22.83 -0.23
N VAL A 272 -19.33 22.98 -0.09
CA VAL A 272 -18.44 23.45 -1.14
C VAL A 272 -17.40 22.35 -1.38
N PRO A 273 -17.46 21.63 -2.52
CA PRO A 273 -16.43 20.66 -2.85
C PRO A 273 -15.10 21.40 -3.13
N GLY A 274 -14.02 20.92 -2.54
CA GLY A 274 -12.66 21.36 -2.83
C GLY A 274 -12.10 20.75 -4.11
N GLU A 275 -10.83 21.02 -4.37
CA GLU A 275 -10.13 20.42 -5.51
C GLU A 275 -9.97 18.90 -5.32
N TYR A 276 -10.21 18.15 -6.41
CA TYR A 276 -9.94 16.73 -6.41
C TYR A 276 -8.42 16.49 -6.44
N CYS A 277 -7.93 15.78 -5.43
CA CYS A 277 -6.52 15.51 -5.22
C CYS A 277 -6.23 14.01 -5.40
N GLY A 278 -5.36 13.63 -6.35
CA GLY A 278 -4.99 12.24 -6.58
C GLY A 278 -5.28 11.74 -7.99
N ALA A 279 -5.17 10.42 -8.18
CA ALA A 279 -5.46 9.78 -9.46
C ALA A 279 -6.97 9.63 -9.65
N ARG A 280 -7.51 10.07 -10.80
CA ARG A 280 -8.95 9.98 -11.14
C ARG A 280 -9.44 8.54 -11.42
N GLY A 281 -8.55 7.56 -11.28
CA GLY A 281 -8.65 6.20 -11.79
C GLY A 281 -9.31 5.14 -10.89
N GLY A 282 -10.32 5.51 -10.10
CA GLY A 282 -10.84 4.62 -9.05
C GLY A 282 -11.92 3.62 -9.46
N VAL A 283 -11.97 2.50 -8.73
CA VAL A 283 -13.06 1.49 -8.84
C VAL A 283 -14.23 1.76 -7.90
N LYS A 284 -13.98 2.48 -6.81
CA LYS A 284 -15.00 2.74 -5.78
C LYS A 284 -14.80 4.12 -5.19
N GLN A 285 -15.92 4.79 -4.92
CA GLN A 285 -15.95 6.12 -4.34
C GLN A 285 -16.83 6.08 -3.09
N VAL A 286 -16.35 6.68 -2.01
CA VAL A 286 -17.08 6.74 -0.74
C VAL A 286 -17.13 8.18 -0.27
N LEU A 287 -18.33 8.66 0.03
CA LEU A 287 -18.52 9.97 0.64
C LEU A 287 -18.58 9.82 2.16
N LEU A 288 -17.56 10.33 2.84
CA LEU A 288 -17.49 10.44 4.29
C LEU A 288 -17.90 11.85 4.67
N LEU A 289 -19.10 12.02 5.22
CA LEU A 289 -19.64 13.33 5.57
C LEU A 289 -20.07 13.37 7.04
N ALA A 290 -19.73 14.45 7.73
CA ALA A 290 -20.12 14.68 9.11
C ALA A 290 -21.64 14.88 9.24
N LYS A 291 -22.19 14.44 10.38
CA LYS A 291 -23.53 14.82 10.85
C LYS A 291 -23.66 16.35 10.97
N PRO A 292 -24.86 16.92 10.82
CA PRO A 292 -25.07 18.36 10.97
C PRO A 292 -24.53 18.92 12.30
N GLY A 293 -23.72 19.98 12.22
CA GLY A 293 -23.09 20.60 13.39
C GLY A 293 -21.75 20.00 13.81
N PHE A 294 -21.20 19.05 13.04
CA PHE A 294 -19.88 18.46 13.28
C PHE A 294 -18.93 18.81 12.14
N ALA A 295 -17.63 18.80 12.42
CA ALA A 295 -16.54 18.99 11.47
C ALA A 295 -15.43 17.98 11.71
N VAL A 296 -14.56 17.80 10.72
CA VAL A 296 -13.41 16.90 10.81
C VAL A 296 -12.38 17.50 11.77
N SER A 297 -11.98 16.73 12.77
CA SER A 297 -10.98 17.10 13.79
C SER A 297 -9.66 16.38 13.65
N ALA A 298 -9.71 15.16 13.10
CA ALA A 298 -8.55 14.31 12.92
C ALA A 298 -8.75 13.34 11.77
N VAL A 299 -7.63 12.87 11.23
CA VAL A 299 -7.58 11.80 10.23
C VAL A 299 -6.67 10.70 10.75
N GLN A 300 -7.20 9.49 10.83
CA GLN A 300 -6.40 8.30 11.10
C GLN A 300 -6.10 7.59 9.79
N VAL A 301 -4.86 7.15 9.61
CA VAL A 301 -4.38 6.58 8.35
C VAL A 301 -3.71 5.25 8.61
N GLN A 302 -3.95 4.28 7.73
CA GLN A 302 -3.14 3.08 7.57
C GLN A 302 -2.30 3.24 6.31
N SER A 303 -0.98 3.19 6.44
CA SER A 303 -0.07 3.37 5.31
C SER A 303 1.06 2.36 5.28
N GLY A 304 1.34 1.84 4.09
CA GLY A 304 2.50 1.02 3.77
C GLY A 304 3.33 1.67 2.67
N LEU A 305 3.37 1.05 1.49
CA LEU A 305 3.92 1.68 0.28
C LEU A 305 3.02 2.79 -0.27
N ALA A 306 1.72 2.62 -0.08
CA ALA A 306 0.67 3.55 -0.41
C ALA A 306 -0.22 3.75 0.83
N MET A 307 -1.18 4.64 0.74
CA MET A 307 -2.21 4.85 1.74
C MET A 307 -3.27 3.76 1.58
N ASN A 308 -3.19 2.74 2.43
CA ASN A 308 -4.09 1.60 2.39
C ASN A 308 -5.52 2.02 2.73
N ALA A 309 -5.69 2.72 3.86
CA ALA A 309 -6.99 3.15 4.33
C ALA A 309 -6.93 4.43 5.16
N LEU A 310 -8.08 5.11 5.28
CA LEU A 310 -8.25 6.25 6.16
C LEU A 310 -9.60 6.21 6.89
N GLN A 311 -9.65 6.89 8.02
CA GLN A 311 -10.83 7.10 8.86
C GLN A 311 -10.85 8.55 9.35
N LEU A 312 -12.02 9.17 9.35
CA LEU A 312 -12.21 10.53 9.85
C LEU A 312 -12.71 10.50 11.29
N GLN A 313 -12.19 11.41 12.12
CA GLN A 313 -12.78 11.76 13.40
C GLN A 313 -13.54 13.07 13.25
N TYR A 314 -14.75 13.09 13.83
CA TYR A 314 -15.61 14.26 13.84
C TYR A 314 -15.83 14.77 15.26
N LEU A 315 -15.75 16.08 15.43
CA LEU A 315 -16.08 16.78 16.67
C LEU A 315 -17.21 17.78 16.45
N GLN A 316 -17.94 18.08 17.52
CA GLN A 316 -19.02 19.06 17.47
C GLN A 316 -18.44 20.46 17.37
N VAL A 317 -18.95 21.28 16.46
CA VAL A 317 -18.58 22.69 16.34
C VAL A 317 -19.37 23.52 17.35
N LYS A 318 -18.66 24.27 18.21
CA LYS A 318 -19.23 25.23 19.16
C LYS A 318 -18.51 26.58 19.05
N GLY A 319 -19.14 27.51 18.34
CA GLY A 319 -18.51 28.78 18.01
C GLY A 319 -17.31 28.57 17.07
N GLU A 320 -16.14 29.09 17.44
CA GLU A 320 -14.91 28.96 16.65
C GLU A 320 -14.06 27.74 17.02
N ALA A 321 -14.51 26.93 17.98
CA ALA A 321 -13.78 25.78 18.50
C ALA A 321 -14.58 24.48 18.29
N MET A 322 -13.89 23.36 18.45
CA MET A 322 -14.50 22.04 18.47
C MET A 322 -14.48 21.46 19.88
N GLU A 323 -15.56 20.78 20.25
CA GLU A 323 -15.65 20.08 21.51
C GLU A 323 -15.40 18.59 21.34
N THR A 324 -14.59 18.03 22.25
CA THR A 324 -14.24 16.61 22.26
C THR A 324 -15.38 15.72 22.75
N GLU A 325 -16.35 16.27 23.47
CA GLU A 325 -17.53 15.52 23.92
C GLU A 325 -18.43 15.20 22.72
N GLY A 326 -18.83 13.94 22.59
CA GLY A 326 -19.60 13.48 21.43
C GLY A 326 -18.79 13.23 20.16
N ALA A 327 -17.45 13.12 20.28
CA ALA A 327 -16.60 12.65 19.21
C ALA A 327 -17.07 11.31 18.63
N TYR A 328 -17.01 11.14 17.32
CA TYR A 328 -17.23 9.84 16.68
C TYR A 328 -16.33 9.66 15.45
N LEU A 329 -16.14 8.41 15.06
CA LEU A 329 -15.32 8.02 13.93
C LEU A 329 -16.21 7.63 12.74
N SER A 330 -15.74 7.87 11.52
CA SER A 330 -16.31 7.29 10.31
C SER A 330 -16.05 5.78 10.24
N GLU A 331 -16.59 5.12 9.23
CA GLU A 331 -16.05 3.84 8.80
C GLU A 331 -14.66 4.00 8.16
N TRP A 332 -13.88 2.92 8.12
CA TRP A 332 -12.63 2.87 7.37
C TRP A 332 -12.92 2.80 5.87
N VAL A 333 -12.24 3.62 5.08
CA VAL A 333 -12.28 3.55 3.61
C VAL A 333 -10.91 3.25 3.08
N GLY A 334 -10.82 2.19 2.28
CA GLY A 334 -9.55 1.66 1.76
C GLY A 334 -9.54 0.13 1.78
N CYS A 335 -8.33 -0.41 1.84
CA CYS A 335 -8.07 -1.84 1.98
C CYS A 335 -7.38 -2.13 3.32
N GLU A 336 -7.47 -3.38 3.77
CA GLU A 336 -6.72 -3.85 4.93
C GLU A 336 -5.20 -3.84 4.64
N GLY A 337 -4.40 -3.51 5.65
CA GLY A 337 -2.95 -3.59 5.60
C GLY A 337 -2.26 -2.27 5.94
N GLY A 338 -0.93 -2.24 5.76
CA GLY A 338 -0.11 -1.11 6.18
C GLY A 338 0.03 -0.99 7.70
N ASN A 339 0.82 0.00 8.12
CA ASN A 339 0.97 0.33 9.53
C ASN A 339 0.02 1.45 9.89
N LEU A 340 -0.69 1.28 11.02
CA LEU A 340 -1.48 2.35 11.61
C LEU A 340 -0.53 3.50 11.97
N GLN A 341 -0.77 4.67 11.39
CA GLN A 341 -0.03 5.87 11.70
C GLN A 341 -0.57 6.51 12.98
N PRO A 342 0.24 7.35 13.67
CA PRO A 342 -0.27 8.23 14.70
C PRO A 342 -1.48 9.02 14.18
N LEU A 343 -2.46 9.23 15.05
CA LEU A 343 -3.62 10.05 14.72
C LEU A 343 -3.14 11.45 14.32
N LEU A 344 -3.53 11.92 13.13
CA LEU A 344 -3.27 13.29 12.71
C LEU A 344 -4.42 14.14 13.21
N ASP A 345 -4.26 14.82 14.34
CA ASP A 345 -5.31 15.63 14.95
C ASP A 345 -4.95 17.12 15.02
N GLY A 346 -5.98 17.97 14.95
CA GLY A 346 -5.82 19.42 15.11
C GLY A 346 -5.71 19.88 16.57
N GLN A 347 -5.65 18.97 17.54
CA GLN A 347 -5.72 19.29 18.98
C GLN A 347 -6.93 20.20 19.32
N GLY A 348 -8.08 19.94 18.69
CA GLY A 348 -9.30 20.74 18.81
C GLY A 348 -9.39 21.95 17.88
N GLN A 349 -8.31 22.28 17.15
CA GLN A 349 -8.35 23.28 16.08
C GLN A 349 -9.02 22.72 14.82
N PRO A 350 -9.74 23.57 14.05
CA PRO A 350 -10.34 23.16 12.79
C PRO A 350 -9.27 22.68 11.82
N ILE A 351 -9.58 21.67 11.01
CA ILE A 351 -8.78 21.37 9.81
C ILE A 351 -9.32 22.23 8.68
N VAL A 352 -8.46 23.00 8.02
CA VAL A 352 -8.83 23.98 6.99
C VAL A 352 -8.34 23.60 5.60
N GLY A 353 -7.75 22.42 5.45
CA GLY A 353 -7.31 21.96 4.15
C GLY A 353 -6.49 20.70 4.23
N LEU A 354 -6.12 20.22 3.05
CA LEU A 354 -5.34 19.01 2.87
C LEU A 354 -4.17 19.31 1.94
N ASP A 355 -3.09 18.61 2.17
CA ASP A 355 -1.93 18.60 1.31
C ASP A 355 -1.43 17.16 1.28
N GLY A 356 -0.70 16.74 0.25
CA GLY A 356 -0.19 15.39 0.21
C GLY A 356 0.60 15.13 -1.04
N THR A 357 0.91 13.86 -1.27
CA THR A 357 1.60 13.41 -2.47
C THR A 357 0.96 12.14 -2.98
N PHE A 358 0.91 11.99 -4.28
CA PHE A 358 0.34 10.83 -4.92
C PHE A 358 1.16 10.46 -6.16
N HIS A 359 1.02 9.22 -6.60
CA HIS A 359 1.47 8.80 -7.92
C HIS A 359 0.27 8.16 -8.62
N GLU A 360 0.21 6.83 -8.64
CA GLU A 360 -1.03 6.11 -8.95
C GLU A 360 -1.95 6.05 -7.73
N ASP A 361 -1.34 5.94 -6.55
CA ASP A 361 -2.02 5.92 -5.25
C ASP A 361 -1.54 7.07 -4.37
N LEU A 362 -2.33 7.40 -3.36
CA LEU A 362 -1.97 8.41 -2.36
C LEU A 362 -0.83 7.86 -1.50
N THR A 363 0.30 8.56 -1.42
CA THR A 363 1.50 8.09 -0.69
C THR A 363 1.76 8.86 0.60
N ALA A 364 1.30 10.10 0.67
CA ALA A 364 1.34 10.90 1.88
C ALA A 364 0.13 11.84 1.96
N MET A 365 -0.32 12.12 3.17
CA MET A 365 -1.36 13.12 3.44
C MET A 365 -0.92 14.00 4.59
N ARG A 366 -1.31 15.27 4.51
CA ARG A 366 -1.08 16.30 5.48
C ARG A 366 -2.34 17.08 5.77
N LEU A 367 -2.49 17.48 7.03
CA LEU A 367 -3.58 18.34 7.46
C LEU A 367 -3.07 19.77 7.59
N LEU A 368 -3.81 20.72 7.03
CA LEU A 368 -3.54 22.14 7.17
C LEU A 368 -4.36 22.69 8.35
N LEU A 369 -3.68 23.24 9.34
CA LEU A 369 -4.31 23.84 10.51
C LEU A 369 -4.19 25.37 10.50
N PRO A 370 -5.23 26.09 10.97
CA PRO A 370 -5.23 27.54 11.04
C PRO A 370 -4.38 28.03 12.22
N THR A 371 -3.60 29.09 12.03
CA THR A 371 -3.09 29.95 13.10
C THR A 371 -4.01 31.14 13.33
N ARG A 372 -4.06 31.56 14.59
CA ARG A 372 -4.61 32.85 14.99
C ARG A 372 -3.53 33.90 15.08
#